data_AF-A0A5M6D8N3-F1
#
_entry.id   AF-A0A5M6D8N3-F1
#
_cell.length_a   1.000
_cell.length_b   1.000
_cell.length_c   1.000
_cell.angle_alpha   90.00
_cell.angle_beta   90.00
_cell.angle_gamma   90.00
#
_symmetry.space_group_name_H-M   'P 1'
#
loop_
_entity.id
_entity.type
_entity.pdbx_description
1 polymer ?
#
loop_
_entity_poly.entity_id
_entity_poly.type
_entity_poly.pdbx_seq_one_letter_code
_entity_poly.pdbx_strand_id
1 'polypeptide(L)'
;MQTVVTLFVAWIIGDSLRATDSRRNQISRSSIVLLVCIALAFATTPAIAQQINTPDEVDPHRLIRSEASCEQAGGFAWIVRRLPDGFRPDLVRIDGGKAAIWTGPPGTYEIDLICQVDGALAQAHARVVIRGTGPDPSPPGPGPMPPGPNPPEPDPSPDDVPADEFGNLGRRVFSLLKANASETFPAGELAALYQSTADRLTGTTTPIIPTVSAARVVLKEGHDEILEGESSAVWMTCRIEIEKVWDEHQRDMDRTKAARFIAAVGTGLQAFAD
;
A
#
# COMPACT_ATOMS: atom_id res chain seq x y z
N MET A 1 6.59 17.06 0.35
CA MET A 1 5.55 17.47 -0.62
C MET A 1 5.61 18.94 -1.05
N GLN A 2 6.18 19.86 -0.25
CA GLN A 2 6.29 21.29 -0.61
C GLN A 2 7.16 21.57 -1.85
N THR A 3 8.23 20.80 -2.10
CA THR A 3 9.15 21.03 -3.22
C THR A 3 8.51 20.83 -4.60
N VAL A 4 7.47 20.00 -4.69
CA VAL A 4 6.75 19.70 -5.94
C VAL A 4 5.79 20.83 -6.31
N VAL A 5 5.19 21.49 -5.31
CA VAL A 5 4.26 22.62 -5.53
C VAL A 5 5.02 23.85 -6.04
N THR A 6 6.24 24.09 -5.56
CA THR A 6 7.05 25.24 -6.01
C THR A 6 7.49 25.11 -7.48
N LEU A 7 7.76 23.88 -7.95
CA LEU A 7 8.11 23.61 -9.35
C LEU A 7 6.91 23.76 -10.30
N PHE A 8 5.70 23.39 -9.85
CA PHE A 8 4.49 23.50 -10.67
C PHE A 8 4.09 24.96 -10.95
N VAL A 9 4.25 25.86 -9.95
CA VAL A 9 3.96 27.29 -10.14
C VAL A 9 4.98 27.94 -11.09
N ALA A 10 6.25 27.55 -11.00
CA ALA A 10 7.29 28.03 -11.93
C ALA A 10 7.03 27.57 -13.38
N TRP A 11 6.48 26.37 -13.57
CA TRP A 11 6.15 25.84 -14.89
C TRP A 11 4.96 26.53 -15.54
N ILE A 12 3.88 26.81 -14.80
CA ILE A 12 2.69 27.53 -15.31
C ILE A 12 3.04 28.97 -15.74
N ILE A 13 3.95 29.63 -15.01
CA ILE A 13 4.44 30.97 -15.38
C ILE A 13 5.32 30.88 -16.63
N GLY A 14 6.14 29.83 -16.77
CA GLY A 14 6.97 29.60 -17.95
C GLY A 14 6.16 29.38 -19.24
N ASP A 15 5.07 28.61 -19.18
CA ASP A 15 4.23 28.33 -20.34
C ASP A 15 3.32 29.52 -20.72
N SER A 16 2.87 30.31 -19.72
CA SER A 16 2.12 31.54 -20.01
C SER A 16 2.97 32.60 -20.72
N LEU A 17 4.28 32.63 -20.46
CA LEU A 17 5.22 33.52 -21.16
C LEU A 17 5.57 33.04 -22.57
N ARG A 18 5.44 31.74 -22.88
CA ARG A 18 5.64 31.21 -24.25
C ARG A 18 4.43 31.37 -25.16
N ALA A 19 3.21 31.43 -24.61
CA ALA A 19 1.98 31.54 -25.39
C ALA A 19 1.68 32.95 -25.93
N THR A 20 2.49 33.97 -25.60
CA THR A 20 2.19 35.38 -25.96
C THR A 20 3.18 36.03 -26.94
N ASP A 21 4.11 35.27 -27.53
CA ASP A 21 5.18 35.84 -28.36
C ASP A 21 4.81 36.10 -29.83
N SER A 22 3.51 36.25 -30.15
CA SER A 22 3.05 36.58 -31.51
C SER A 22 2.22 37.88 -31.62
N ARG A 23 2.09 38.67 -30.56
CA ARG A 23 1.51 40.03 -30.67
C ARG A 23 2.36 41.07 -29.96
N ARG A 24 3.15 41.77 -30.78
CA ARG A 24 3.46 43.21 -30.71
C ARG A 24 3.47 43.87 -29.33
N ASN A 25 4.67 44.33 -28.97
CA ASN A 25 5.01 45.66 -28.46
C ASN A 25 3.94 46.38 -27.62
N GLN A 26 4.32 46.67 -26.38
CA GLN A 26 3.84 47.74 -25.49
C GLN A 26 3.13 47.26 -24.21
N ILE A 27 3.79 46.38 -23.43
CA ILE A 27 3.52 46.28 -22.00
C ILE A 27 4.78 46.70 -21.24
N SER A 28 4.62 47.80 -20.51
CA SER A 28 5.62 48.47 -19.68
C SER A 28 6.30 47.50 -18.70
N ARG A 29 7.64 47.55 -18.66
CA ARG A 29 8.52 46.75 -17.78
C ARG A 29 8.30 46.99 -16.28
N SER A 30 7.46 47.94 -15.88
CA SER A 30 7.27 48.33 -14.47
C SER A 30 6.35 47.41 -13.66
N SER A 31 5.53 46.55 -14.30
CA SER A 31 4.56 45.71 -13.59
C SER A 31 5.13 44.36 -13.11
N ILE A 32 6.30 43.94 -13.61
CA ILE A 32 6.90 42.63 -13.28
C ILE A 32 7.67 42.69 -11.94
N VAL A 33 8.14 43.87 -11.53
CA VAL A 33 8.92 44.01 -10.28
C VAL A 33 8.03 44.01 -9.03
N LEU A 34 6.74 44.38 -9.14
CA LEU A 34 5.85 44.45 -7.98
C LEU A 34 5.30 43.08 -7.54
N LEU A 35 5.26 42.08 -8.42
CA LEU A 35 4.70 40.76 -8.12
C LEU A 35 5.71 39.81 -7.44
N VAL A 36 7.01 40.11 -7.50
CA VAL A 36 8.07 39.29 -6.90
C VAL A 36 8.25 39.57 -5.40
N CYS A 37 7.84 40.75 -4.90
CA CYS A 37 8.01 41.09 -3.48
C CYS A 37 6.88 40.60 -2.55
N ILE A 38 5.73 40.15 -3.07
CA ILE A 38 4.61 39.67 -2.25
C ILE A 38 4.74 38.18 -1.88
N ALA A 39 5.61 37.42 -2.55
CA ALA A 39 5.74 35.97 -2.35
C ALA A 39 6.72 35.54 -1.24
N LEU A 40 7.34 36.47 -0.50
CA LEU A 40 8.41 36.20 0.48
C LEU A 40 8.03 36.50 1.94
N ALA A 41 6.73 36.45 2.26
CA ALA A 41 6.22 36.50 3.62
C ALA A 41 5.43 35.23 3.99
N PHE A 42 5.87 34.05 3.50
CA PHE A 42 5.46 32.81 4.13
C PHE A 42 6.24 32.69 5.44
N ALA A 43 5.66 33.28 6.48
CA ALA A 43 6.07 33.07 7.85
C ALA A 43 6.23 31.57 8.06
N THR A 44 7.44 31.14 8.38
CA THR A 44 7.69 29.81 8.93
C THR A 44 6.97 29.77 10.27
N THR A 45 5.71 29.36 10.29
CA THR A 45 5.05 29.01 11.53
C THR A 45 5.93 27.92 12.16
N PRO A 46 6.37 28.11 13.42
CA PRO A 46 7.14 27.09 14.10
C PRO A 46 6.32 25.81 14.05
N ALA A 47 6.95 24.70 13.64
CA ALA A 47 6.34 23.39 13.78
C ALA A 47 6.03 23.22 15.27
N ILE A 48 4.77 23.45 15.65
CA ILE A 48 4.32 23.27 17.02
C ILE A 48 4.55 21.80 17.31
N ALA A 49 5.50 21.52 18.21
CA ALA A 49 5.83 20.15 18.59
C ALA A 49 4.57 19.52 19.18
N GLN A 50 4.00 18.58 18.44
CA GLN A 50 2.84 17.83 18.91
C GLN A 50 3.33 16.65 19.71
N GLN A 51 2.87 16.55 20.94
CA GLN A 51 3.19 15.45 21.83
C GLN A 51 1.90 14.76 22.26
N ILE A 52 1.95 13.44 22.34
CA ILE A 52 0.93 12.63 23.00
C ILE A 52 1.42 12.43 24.43
N ASN A 53 0.63 12.85 25.41
CA ASN A 53 0.81 12.49 26.80
C ASN A 53 0.08 11.17 27.06
N THR A 54 0.82 10.08 27.21
CA THR A 54 0.31 8.74 27.45
C THR A 54 1.30 8.01 28.37
N PRO A 55 0.84 7.10 29.25
CA PRO A 55 1.77 6.30 30.04
C PRO A 55 2.58 5.36 29.13
N ASP A 56 3.89 5.24 29.36
CA ASP A 56 4.76 4.34 28.60
C ASP A 56 4.48 2.85 28.93
N GLU A 57 4.04 2.58 30.16
CA GLU A 57 3.80 1.23 30.66
C GLU A 57 2.57 1.20 31.59
N VAL A 58 1.73 0.18 31.42
CA VAL A 58 0.45 0.04 32.12
C VAL A 58 0.22 -1.42 32.53
N ASP A 59 -0.40 -1.61 33.69
CA ASP A 59 -0.81 -2.94 34.13
C ASP A 59 -1.94 -3.50 33.25
N PRO A 60 -1.99 -4.83 33.06
CA PRO A 60 -3.05 -5.45 32.27
C PRO A 60 -4.44 -5.12 32.80
N HIS A 61 -5.39 -4.98 31.87
CA HIS A 61 -6.80 -4.64 32.13
C HIS A 61 -7.06 -3.26 32.75
N ARG A 62 -6.07 -2.36 32.76
CA ARG A 62 -6.28 -0.95 33.11
C ARG A 62 -6.69 -0.13 31.89
N LEU A 63 -7.51 0.90 32.12
CA LEU A 63 -7.81 1.91 31.12
C LEU A 63 -6.59 2.81 30.91
N ILE A 64 -6.27 3.05 29.65
CA ILE A 64 -5.17 3.89 29.20
C ILE A 64 -5.79 5.19 28.70
N ARG A 65 -5.35 6.32 29.25
CA ARG A 65 -5.72 7.64 28.77
C ARG A 65 -4.54 8.26 28.02
N SER A 66 -4.79 8.66 26.79
CA SER A 66 -3.82 9.35 25.93
C SER A 66 -4.38 10.73 25.59
N GLU A 67 -3.61 11.79 25.80
CA GLU A 67 -4.05 13.18 25.64
C GLU A 67 -3.13 13.95 24.68
N ALA A 68 -3.73 14.75 23.81
CA ALA A 68 -3.01 15.61 22.88
C ALA A 68 -2.51 16.89 23.58
N SER A 69 -1.23 17.20 23.45
CA SER A 69 -0.63 18.45 23.95
C SER A 69 -0.87 19.67 23.03
N CYS A 70 -1.84 19.61 22.11
CA CYS A 70 -2.13 20.71 21.19
C CYS A 70 -3.28 21.59 21.72
N GLU A 71 -3.04 22.89 21.85
CA GLU A 71 -4.06 23.85 22.35
C GLU A 71 -4.98 24.40 21.25
N GLN A 72 -4.54 24.41 20.00
CA GLN A 72 -5.21 25.11 18.88
C GLN A 72 -5.64 24.17 17.74
N ALA A 73 -6.02 22.94 18.08
CA ALA A 73 -6.47 21.99 17.06
C ALA A 73 -7.99 22.10 16.80
N GLY A 74 -8.37 22.14 15.52
CA GLY A 74 -9.76 22.14 15.06
C GLY A 74 -10.41 20.74 15.04
N GLY A 75 -9.63 19.68 15.22
CA GLY A 75 -10.10 18.31 15.27
C GLY A 75 -8.97 17.31 15.59
N PHE A 76 -9.36 16.14 16.10
CA PHE A 76 -8.45 15.08 16.52
C PHE A 76 -8.91 13.71 16.00
N ALA A 77 -7.96 12.90 15.55
CA ALA A 77 -8.15 11.50 15.19
C ALA A 77 -7.07 10.66 15.90
N TRP A 78 -7.52 9.62 16.58
CA TRP A 78 -6.68 8.69 17.33
C TRP A 78 -6.70 7.32 16.65
N ILE A 79 -5.53 6.70 16.53
CA ILE A 79 -5.35 5.38 15.93
C ILE A 79 -4.43 4.56 16.83
N VAL A 80 -4.85 3.35 17.19
CA VAL A 80 -4.01 2.38 17.91
C VAL A 80 -3.61 1.26 16.95
N ARG A 81 -2.32 1.02 16.81
CA ARG A 81 -1.69 0.06 15.89
C ARG A 81 -1.02 -1.08 16.66
N ARG A 82 -0.56 -2.09 15.91
CA ARG A 82 0.05 -3.34 16.41
C ARG A 82 -0.89 -4.13 17.33
N LEU A 83 -2.13 -4.26 16.87
CA LEU A 83 -3.14 -5.04 17.56
C LEU A 83 -2.81 -6.52 17.38
N PRO A 84 -2.93 -7.35 18.44
CA PRO A 84 -2.91 -8.80 18.28
C PRO A 84 -3.98 -9.28 17.29
N ASP A 85 -3.74 -10.42 16.65
CA ASP A 85 -4.67 -10.97 15.66
C ASP A 85 -6.09 -11.12 16.23
N GLY A 86 -7.07 -10.60 15.49
CA GLY A 86 -8.48 -10.62 15.88
C GLY A 86 -8.87 -9.64 16.99
N PHE A 87 -7.92 -8.90 17.59
CA PHE A 87 -8.23 -7.88 18.60
C PHE A 87 -8.58 -6.54 17.94
N ARG A 88 -9.68 -5.92 18.40
CA ARG A 88 -10.02 -4.53 18.07
C ARG A 88 -10.12 -3.72 19.36
N PRO A 89 -9.35 -2.63 19.51
CA PRO A 89 -9.37 -1.84 20.73
C PRO A 89 -10.67 -1.05 20.80
N ASP A 90 -11.33 -1.11 21.96
CA ASP A 90 -12.41 -0.20 22.29
C ASP A 90 -11.83 1.18 22.59
N LEU A 91 -11.74 2.03 21.56
CA LEU A 91 -11.25 3.40 21.67
C LEU A 91 -12.41 4.37 21.78
N VAL A 92 -12.47 5.08 22.91
CA VAL A 92 -13.48 6.11 23.17
C VAL A 92 -12.82 7.49 23.22
N ARG A 93 -13.31 8.41 22.39
CA ARG A 93 -12.86 9.82 22.39
C ARG A 93 -13.59 10.61 23.46
N ILE A 94 -12.85 11.38 24.25
CA ILE A 94 -13.36 12.24 25.33
C ILE A 94 -12.80 13.66 25.18
N ASP A 95 -13.27 14.60 26.00
CA ASP A 95 -12.78 15.99 26.02
C ASP A 95 -12.82 16.67 24.64
N GLY A 96 -13.93 16.49 23.91
CA GLY A 96 -14.07 17.02 22.54
C GLY A 96 -13.14 16.36 21.52
N GLY A 97 -12.60 15.17 21.82
CA GLY A 97 -11.66 14.45 20.98
C GLY A 97 -10.19 14.67 21.35
N LYS A 98 -9.89 15.62 22.24
CA LYS A 98 -8.52 15.94 22.66
C LYS A 98 -7.84 14.80 23.43
N ALA A 99 -8.61 13.89 24.02
CA ALA A 99 -8.10 12.68 24.65
C ALA A 99 -8.86 11.43 24.17
N ALA A 100 -8.19 10.29 24.26
CA ALA A 100 -8.75 8.97 24.02
C ALA A 100 -8.55 8.07 25.23
N ILE A 101 -9.57 7.26 25.54
CA ILE A 101 -9.50 6.16 26.51
C ILE A 101 -9.59 4.85 25.74
N TRP A 102 -8.68 3.92 26.03
CA TRP A 102 -8.65 2.60 25.42
C TRP A 102 -8.07 1.55 26.38
N THR A 103 -8.19 0.28 26.02
CA THR A 103 -7.61 -0.86 26.76
C THR A 103 -7.25 -1.97 25.79
N GLY A 104 -6.42 -2.92 26.21
CA GLY A 104 -6.02 -4.07 25.41
C GLY A 104 -5.40 -5.20 26.22
N PRO A 105 -5.23 -6.38 25.62
CA PRO A 105 -4.45 -7.47 26.20
C PRO A 105 -2.97 -7.08 26.38
N PRO A 106 -2.19 -7.85 27.15
CA PRO A 106 -0.74 -7.66 27.25
C PRO A 106 -0.05 -7.57 25.87
N GLY A 107 0.84 -6.60 25.69
CA GLY A 107 1.49 -6.36 24.40
C GLY A 107 2.12 -4.97 24.27
N THR A 108 2.75 -4.73 23.12
CA THR A 108 3.25 -3.40 22.74
C THR A 108 2.33 -2.77 21.70
N TYR A 109 1.88 -1.56 21.98
CA TYR A 109 0.99 -0.78 21.12
C TYR A 109 1.67 0.50 20.65
N GLU A 110 1.32 0.94 19.44
CA GLU A 110 1.69 2.24 18.90
C GLU A 110 0.43 3.10 18.79
N ILE A 111 0.49 4.35 19.26
CA ILE A 111 -0.60 5.32 19.21
C ILE A 111 -0.20 6.44 18.28
N ASP A 112 -1.03 6.67 17.27
CA ASP A 112 -0.93 7.82 16.39
C ASP A 112 -2.05 8.81 16.72
N LEU A 113 -1.65 10.08 16.81
CA LEU A 113 -2.54 11.22 16.87
C LEU A 113 -2.40 12.01 15.58
N ILE A 114 -3.52 12.26 14.90
CA ILE A 114 -3.60 13.20 13.78
C ILE A 114 -4.50 14.34 14.22
N CYS A 115 -4.04 15.58 14.10
CA CYS A 115 -4.86 16.75 14.41
C CYS A 115 -4.67 17.87 13.39
N GLN A 116 -5.68 18.75 13.29
CA GLN A 116 -5.67 19.87 12.37
C GLN A 116 -5.30 21.15 13.12
N VAL A 117 -4.17 21.78 12.78
CA VAL A 117 -3.68 23.03 13.38
C VAL A 117 -3.50 24.06 12.27
N ASP A 118 -4.16 25.22 12.41
CA ASP A 118 -4.12 26.30 11.42
C ASP A 118 -4.41 25.86 9.98
N GLY A 119 -5.33 24.90 9.82
CA GLY A 119 -5.72 24.35 8.52
C GLY A 119 -4.76 23.28 7.96
N ALA A 120 -3.62 23.04 8.59
CA ALA A 120 -2.69 21.95 8.24
C ALA A 120 -2.93 20.71 9.11
N LEU A 121 -2.65 19.52 8.56
CA LEU A 121 -2.60 18.29 9.34
C LEU A 121 -1.22 18.11 9.97
N ALA A 122 -1.21 17.69 11.21
CA ALA A 122 0.01 17.34 11.93
C ALA A 122 -0.21 16.03 12.71
N GLN A 123 0.89 15.33 12.94
CA GLN A 123 0.89 13.97 13.45
C GLN A 123 1.89 13.82 14.60
N ALA A 124 1.51 13.06 15.62
CA ALA A 124 2.35 12.65 16.73
C ALA A 124 2.24 11.14 16.96
N HIS A 125 3.28 10.56 17.54
CA HIS A 125 3.40 9.12 17.78
C HIS A 125 3.83 8.86 19.22
N ALA A 126 3.27 7.82 19.84
CA ALA A 126 3.70 7.33 21.15
C ALA A 126 3.62 5.80 21.21
N ARG A 127 4.38 5.20 22.13
CA ARG A 127 4.41 3.76 22.36
C ARG A 127 3.89 3.48 23.77
N VAL A 128 3.06 2.45 23.91
CA VAL A 128 2.54 2.00 25.22
C VAL A 128 2.72 0.49 25.36
N VAL A 129 3.21 0.05 26.50
CA VAL A 129 3.37 -1.37 26.85
C VAL A 129 2.34 -1.75 27.91
N ILE A 130 1.52 -2.77 27.63
CA ILE A 130 0.63 -3.38 28.61
C ILE A 130 1.33 -4.64 29.15
N ARG A 131 1.65 -4.65 30.44
CA ARG A 131 2.34 -5.78 31.09
C ARG A 131 1.51 -7.06 31.05
N GLY A 132 2.18 -8.22 31.07
CA GLY A 132 1.53 -9.51 31.31
C GLY A 132 1.26 -9.75 32.79
N THR A 133 0.20 -10.49 33.13
CA THR A 133 -0.06 -10.94 34.51
C THR A 133 0.77 -12.18 34.82
N GLY A 134 1.93 -12.01 35.47
CA GLY A 134 2.53 -13.06 36.30
C GLY A 134 4.00 -13.38 36.03
N PRO A 135 4.70 -13.94 37.03
CA PRO A 135 5.97 -14.62 36.82
C PRO A 135 5.74 -15.87 35.95
N ASP A 136 6.70 -16.16 35.08
CA ASP A 136 6.71 -17.38 34.27
C ASP A 136 6.35 -18.60 35.13
N PRO A 137 5.40 -19.46 34.72
CA PRO A 137 5.20 -20.73 35.39
C PRO A 137 6.50 -21.55 35.30
N SER A 138 7.03 -21.96 36.45
CA SER A 138 8.15 -22.89 36.52
C SER A 138 7.84 -24.13 35.66
N PRO A 139 8.73 -24.54 34.74
CA PRO A 139 8.44 -25.62 33.83
C PRO A 139 8.13 -26.92 34.60
N PRO A 140 7.12 -27.71 34.19
CA PRO A 140 7.00 -29.08 34.63
C PRO A 140 8.29 -29.84 34.30
N GLY A 141 8.75 -30.69 35.22
CA GLY A 141 9.96 -31.50 35.04
C GLY A 141 9.92 -32.34 33.76
N PRO A 142 11.09 -32.74 33.22
CA PRO A 142 11.19 -33.34 31.89
C PRO A 142 10.46 -34.68 31.83
N GLY A 143 9.27 -34.66 31.24
CA GLY A 143 8.66 -35.84 30.65
C GLY A 143 9.44 -36.27 29.39
N PRO A 144 9.14 -37.47 28.83
CA PRO A 144 9.70 -37.85 27.54
C PRO A 144 9.42 -36.74 26.52
N MET A 145 10.49 -36.20 25.93
CA MET A 145 10.40 -35.10 24.98
C MET A 145 9.44 -35.50 23.87
N PRO A 146 8.30 -34.79 23.69
CA PRO A 146 7.51 -34.96 22.49
C PRO A 146 8.43 -34.72 21.29
N PRO A 147 8.22 -35.42 20.16
CA PRO A 147 8.90 -35.06 18.93
C PRO A 147 8.70 -33.55 18.73
N GLY A 148 9.82 -32.83 18.56
CA GLY A 148 9.77 -31.39 18.39
C GLY A 148 8.87 -31.02 17.22
N PRO A 149 8.25 -29.83 17.23
CA PRO A 149 7.52 -29.35 16.06
C PRO A 149 8.43 -29.43 14.84
N ASN A 150 7.90 -29.91 13.71
CA ASN A 150 8.61 -29.83 12.45
C ASN A 150 8.98 -28.35 12.22
N PRO A 151 10.20 -28.05 11.76
CA PRO A 151 10.54 -26.70 11.34
C PRO A 151 9.48 -26.19 10.35
N PRO A 152 9.12 -24.90 10.40
CA PRO A 152 8.27 -24.32 9.36
C PRO A 152 8.89 -24.61 7.99
N GLU A 153 8.05 -24.97 7.03
CA GLU A 153 8.51 -25.15 5.66
C GLU A 153 9.10 -23.82 5.16
N PRO A 154 10.22 -23.87 4.41
CA PRO A 154 10.83 -22.65 3.88
C PRO A 154 9.87 -21.95 2.92
N ASP A 155 9.75 -20.63 3.04
CA ASP A 155 8.94 -19.83 2.12
C ASP A 155 9.36 -20.05 0.66
N PRO A 156 8.41 -20.12 -0.29
CA PRO A 156 8.73 -20.28 -1.70
C PRO A 156 9.63 -19.15 -2.20
N SER A 157 10.62 -19.52 -3.00
CA SER A 157 11.58 -18.64 -3.66
C SER A 157 11.14 -18.35 -5.09
N PRO A 158 11.44 -17.16 -5.66
CA PRO A 158 11.21 -16.91 -7.09
C PRO A 158 11.88 -17.94 -8.02
N ASP A 159 12.91 -18.63 -7.54
CA ASP A 159 13.59 -19.68 -8.29
C ASP A 159 12.79 -20.98 -8.41
N ASP A 160 11.77 -21.17 -7.57
CA ASP A 160 10.85 -22.32 -7.61
C ASP A 160 9.84 -22.18 -8.76
N VAL A 161 9.61 -20.95 -9.25
CA VAL A 161 8.77 -20.71 -10.42
C VAL A 161 9.52 -21.12 -11.69
N PRO A 162 8.95 -21.99 -12.54
CA PRO A 162 9.58 -22.42 -13.79
C PRO A 162 10.00 -21.24 -14.68
N ALA A 163 11.13 -21.38 -15.35
CA ALA A 163 11.58 -20.39 -16.34
C ALA A 163 10.63 -20.39 -17.56
N ASP A 164 10.41 -19.21 -18.13
CA ASP A 164 9.57 -19.01 -19.32
C ASP A 164 10.33 -18.30 -20.45
N GLU A 165 9.78 -18.37 -21.67
CA GLU A 165 10.39 -17.76 -22.86
C GLU A 165 10.26 -16.23 -22.90
N PHE A 166 9.57 -15.61 -21.94
CA PHE A 166 9.26 -14.17 -21.88
C PHE A 166 10.14 -13.45 -20.84
N GLY A 167 11.37 -13.93 -20.66
CA GLY A 167 12.33 -13.34 -19.73
C GLY A 167 11.99 -13.59 -18.26
N ASN A 168 11.46 -14.77 -17.95
CA ASN A 168 11.03 -15.17 -16.61
C ASN A 168 9.91 -14.28 -16.06
N LEU A 169 8.92 -13.98 -16.91
CA LEU A 169 7.74 -13.22 -16.55
C LEU A 169 7.04 -13.78 -15.30
N GLY A 170 6.88 -15.10 -15.18
CA GLY A 170 6.27 -15.74 -14.01
C GLY A 170 7.03 -15.42 -12.71
N ARG A 171 8.36 -15.52 -12.74
CA ARG A 171 9.24 -15.18 -11.59
C ARG A 171 9.13 -13.70 -11.20
N ARG A 172 9.01 -12.82 -12.19
CA ARG A 172 8.83 -11.38 -11.98
C ARG A 172 7.49 -11.06 -11.32
N VAL A 173 6.41 -11.67 -11.81
CA VAL A 173 5.07 -11.53 -11.20
C VAL A 173 5.09 -12.00 -9.75
N PHE A 174 5.63 -13.19 -9.48
CA PHE A 174 5.80 -13.70 -8.11
C PHE A 174 6.57 -12.72 -7.22
N SER A 175 7.72 -12.22 -7.70
CA SER A 175 8.57 -11.29 -6.92
C SER A 175 7.86 -9.97 -6.62
N LEU A 176 7.08 -9.44 -7.57
CA LEU A 176 6.31 -8.21 -7.40
C LEU A 176 5.19 -8.40 -6.37
N LEU A 177 4.48 -9.53 -6.41
CA LEU A 177 3.46 -9.85 -5.42
C LEU A 177 4.07 -10.04 -4.04
N LYS A 178 5.16 -10.83 -3.91
CA LYS A 178 5.86 -11.01 -2.63
C LYS A 178 6.33 -9.70 -1.99
N ALA A 179 6.64 -8.69 -2.80
CA ALA A 179 7.07 -7.38 -2.31
C ALA A 179 5.93 -6.41 -1.95
N ASN A 180 4.72 -6.58 -2.51
CA ASN A 180 3.67 -5.55 -2.44
C ASN A 180 2.29 -6.07 -2.00
N ALA A 181 2.02 -7.35 -2.14
CA ALA A 181 0.73 -7.97 -1.85
C ALA A 181 0.64 -8.38 -0.37
N SER A 182 -0.57 -8.32 0.19
CA SER A 182 -0.88 -8.96 1.46
C SER A 182 -1.10 -10.46 1.27
N GLU A 183 -1.07 -11.22 2.37
CA GLU A 183 -1.44 -12.65 2.38
C GLU A 183 -2.88 -12.91 1.92
N THR A 184 -3.74 -11.89 1.95
CA THR A 184 -5.15 -11.97 1.52
C THR A 184 -5.34 -11.63 0.03
N PHE A 185 -4.26 -11.43 -0.73
CA PHE A 185 -4.38 -11.13 -2.15
C PHE A 185 -4.92 -12.36 -2.91
N PRO A 186 -5.93 -12.21 -3.80
CA PRO A 186 -6.63 -13.33 -4.44
C PRO A 186 -5.81 -13.97 -5.59
N ALA A 187 -4.57 -14.36 -5.32
CA ALA A 187 -3.66 -14.90 -6.33
C ALA A 187 -4.14 -16.23 -6.92
N GLY A 188 -4.74 -17.11 -6.12
CA GLY A 188 -5.27 -18.39 -6.60
C GLY A 188 -6.41 -18.22 -7.62
N GLU A 189 -7.33 -17.27 -7.36
CA GLU A 189 -8.44 -16.96 -8.27
C GLU A 189 -7.94 -16.34 -9.58
N LEU A 190 -6.99 -15.41 -9.49
CA LEU A 190 -6.32 -14.85 -10.66
C LEU A 190 -5.54 -15.92 -11.43
N ALA A 191 -4.80 -16.80 -10.76
CA ALA A 191 -4.07 -17.91 -11.39
C ALA A 191 -5.04 -18.78 -12.21
N ALA A 192 -6.18 -19.16 -11.62
CA ALA A 192 -7.21 -19.92 -12.30
C ALA A 192 -7.80 -19.18 -13.51
N LEU A 193 -8.06 -17.87 -13.40
CA LEU A 193 -8.52 -17.04 -14.52
C LEU A 193 -7.51 -17.04 -15.68
N TYR A 194 -6.22 -16.87 -15.38
CA TYR A 194 -5.15 -16.86 -16.37
C TYR A 194 -4.99 -18.24 -17.04
N GLN A 195 -4.92 -19.33 -16.27
CA GLN A 195 -4.80 -20.67 -16.84
C GLN A 195 -6.01 -21.06 -17.70
N SER A 196 -7.23 -20.81 -17.20
CA SER A 196 -8.46 -21.04 -17.97
C SER A 196 -8.50 -20.22 -19.27
N THR A 197 -8.05 -18.97 -19.23
CA THR A 197 -7.96 -18.13 -20.43
C THR A 197 -6.93 -18.67 -21.43
N ALA A 198 -5.76 -19.10 -20.96
CA ALA A 198 -4.73 -19.71 -21.79
C ALA A 198 -5.25 -20.99 -22.48
N ASP A 199 -5.91 -21.87 -21.73
CA ASP A 199 -6.50 -23.12 -22.24
C ASP A 199 -7.63 -22.87 -23.26
N ARG A 200 -8.54 -21.93 -22.95
CA ARG A 200 -9.58 -21.53 -23.91
C ARG A 200 -8.99 -20.89 -25.16
N LEU A 201 -7.85 -20.20 -25.02
CA LEU A 201 -7.12 -19.62 -26.13
C LEU A 201 -6.35 -20.67 -26.94
N THR A 202 -5.86 -21.77 -26.37
CA THR A 202 -5.31 -22.89 -27.18
C THR A 202 -6.42 -23.75 -27.80
N GLY A 203 -7.62 -23.69 -27.24
CA GLY A 203 -8.76 -24.50 -27.65
C GLY A 203 -8.82 -25.86 -26.95
N THR A 204 -8.09 -26.04 -25.85
CA THR A 204 -8.16 -27.23 -24.98
C THR A 204 -9.42 -27.22 -24.11
N THR A 205 -9.98 -26.04 -23.83
CA THR A 205 -11.16 -25.85 -22.96
C THR A 205 -12.27 -25.04 -23.64
N THR A 206 -13.53 -25.38 -23.36
CA THR A 206 -14.73 -24.66 -23.84
C THR A 206 -15.29 -23.69 -22.80
N PRO A 207 -15.82 -22.51 -23.19
CA PRO A 207 -15.94 -22.01 -24.56
C PRO A 207 -14.61 -21.48 -25.12
N ILE A 208 -14.30 -21.83 -26.37
CA ILE A 208 -13.05 -21.44 -27.03
C ILE A 208 -13.01 -19.91 -27.21
N ILE A 209 -11.85 -19.30 -26.91
CA ILE A 209 -11.59 -17.89 -27.20
C ILE A 209 -10.90 -17.82 -28.57
N PRO A 210 -11.54 -17.25 -29.61
CA PRO A 210 -11.03 -17.36 -30.98
C PRO A 210 -9.83 -16.44 -31.27
N THR A 211 -9.66 -15.37 -30.49
CA THR A 211 -8.66 -14.33 -30.76
C THR A 211 -7.94 -13.86 -29.51
N VAL A 212 -6.72 -13.36 -29.68
CA VAL A 212 -5.92 -12.73 -28.61
C VAL A 212 -6.66 -11.52 -28.02
N SER A 213 -7.31 -10.71 -28.86
CA SER A 213 -8.09 -9.56 -28.40
C SER A 213 -9.25 -9.97 -27.48
N ALA A 214 -9.95 -11.07 -27.80
CA ALA A 214 -11.01 -11.58 -26.94
C ALA A 214 -10.46 -12.12 -25.60
N ALA A 215 -9.28 -12.75 -25.59
CA ALA A 215 -8.62 -13.17 -24.35
C ALA A 215 -8.31 -11.96 -23.44
N ARG A 216 -7.85 -10.84 -24.00
CA ARG A 216 -7.61 -9.61 -23.23
C ARG A 216 -8.88 -9.04 -22.60
N VAL A 217 -10.02 -9.13 -23.29
CA VAL A 217 -11.31 -8.71 -22.74
C VAL A 217 -11.70 -9.60 -21.57
N VAL A 218 -11.61 -10.93 -21.72
CA VAL A 218 -11.89 -11.89 -20.64
C VAL A 218 -11.02 -11.65 -19.42
N LEU A 219 -9.72 -11.44 -19.60
CA LEU A 219 -8.81 -11.12 -18.48
C LEU A 219 -9.19 -9.80 -17.81
N LYS A 220 -9.54 -8.78 -18.58
CA LYS A 220 -9.96 -7.49 -18.03
C LYS A 220 -11.24 -7.63 -17.18
N GLU A 221 -12.27 -8.28 -17.73
CA GLU A 221 -13.54 -8.49 -17.03
C GLU A 221 -13.34 -9.33 -15.76
N GLY A 222 -12.56 -10.41 -15.84
CA GLY A 222 -12.24 -11.23 -14.67
C GLY A 222 -11.42 -10.49 -13.61
N HIS A 223 -10.51 -9.59 -14.01
CA HIS A 223 -9.82 -8.72 -13.05
C HIS A 223 -10.80 -7.78 -12.35
N ASP A 224 -11.71 -7.15 -13.11
CA ASP A 224 -12.69 -6.22 -12.55
C ASP A 224 -13.65 -6.94 -11.57
N GLU A 225 -13.86 -8.26 -11.72
CA GLU A 225 -14.65 -9.11 -10.82
C GLU A 225 -13.87 -9.59 -9.59
N ILE A 226 -12.60 -9.98 -9.73
CA ILE A 226 -11.79 -10.56 -8.66
C ILE A 226 -11.15 -9.48 -7.77
N LEU A 227 -10.76 -8.34 -8.36
CA LEU A 227 -9.92 -7.35 -7.68
C LEU A 227 -10.73 -6.17 -7.16
N GLU A 228 -10.97 -6.18 -5.86
CA GLU A 228 -11.57 -5.07 -5.13
C GLU A 228 -10.55 -4.34 -4.23
N GLY A 229 -10.80 -3.06 -3.96
CA GLY A 229 -10.06 -2.29 -2.95
C GLY A 229 -8.53 -2.25 -3.14
N GLU A 230 -7.80 -2.59 -2.08
CA GLU A 230 -6.32 -2.53 -2.04
C GLU A 230 -5.66 -3.51 -3.02
N SER A 231 -6.28 -4.67 -3.28
CA SER A 231 -5.78 -5.66 -4.23
C SER A 231 -5.69 -5.09 -5.65
N SER A 232 -6.60 -4.18 -6.02
CA SER A 232 -6.57 -3.50 -7.32
C SER A 232 -5.31 -2.65 -7.50
N ALA A 233 -4.88 -1.93 -6.45
CA ALA A 233 -3.70 -1.08 -6.51
C ALA A 233 -2.40 -1.91 -6.67
N VAL A 234 -2.28 -3.00 -5.90
CA VAL A 234 -1.13 -3.94 -6.01
C VAL A 234 -1.08 -4.58 -7.40
N TRP A 235 -2.24 -4.98 -7.93
CA TRP A 235 -2.33 -5.56 -9.26
C TRP A 235 -1.89 -4.60 -10.35
N MET A 236 -2.19 -3.30 -10.24
CA MET A 236 -1.77 -2.31 -11.22
C MET A 236 -0.24 -2.26 -11.40
N THR A 237 0.53 -2.45 -10.32
CA THR A 237 2.00 -2.55 -10.42
C THR A 237 2.42 -3.79 -11.22
N CYS A 238 1.82 -4.95 -10.95
CA CYS A 238 2.10 -6.18 -11.71
C CYS A 238 1.69 -6.02 -13.18
N ARG A 239 0.52 -5.43 -13.42
CA ARG A 239 -0.04 -5.21 -14.75
C ARG A 239 0.86 -4.34 -15.63
N ILE A 240 1.46 -3.29 -15.09
CA ILE A 240 2.39 -2.43 -15.85
C ILE A 240 3.58 -3.24 -16.37
N GLU A 241 4.18 -4.08 -15.53
CA GLU A 241 5.31 -4.93 -15.94
C GLU A 241 4.87 -6.02 -16.93
N ILE A 242 3.69 -6.61 -16.74
CA ILE A 242 3.11 -7.57 -17.70
C ILE A 242 2.87 -6.89 -19.06
N GLU A 243 2.28 -5.70 -19.09
CA GLU A 243 1.99 -4.95 -20.32
C GLU A 243 3.29 -4.54 -21.05
N LYS A 244 4.33 -4.19 -20.30
CA LYS A 244 5.65 -3.91 -20.87
C LYS A 244 6.24 -5.12 -21.61
N VAL A 245 6.24 -6.30 -20.98
CA VAL A 245 6.75 -7.53 -21.62
C VAL A 245 5.84 -7.95 -22.78
N TRP A 246 4.52 -7.74 -22.66
CA TRP A 246 3.59 -7.94 -23.77
C TRP A 246 3.97 -7.08 -24.98
N ASP A 247 4.24 -5.80 -24.77
CA ASP A 247 4.57 -4.86 -25.85
C ASP A 247 5.88 -5.21 -26.56
N GLU A 248 6.84 -5.79 -25.86
CA GLU A 248 8.10 -6.30 -26.41
C GLU A 248 7.87 -7.48 -27.38
N HIS A 249 6.86 -8.31 -27.13
CA HIS A 249 6.56 -9.52 -27.90
C HIS A 249 5.32 -9.41 -28.81
N GLN A 250 4.56 -8.31 -28.78
CA GLN A 250 3.26 -8.27 -29.47
C GLN A 250 3.37 -8.44 -31.01
N ARG A 251 4.51 -8.08 -31.60
CA ARG A 251 4.71 -8.11 -33.06
C ARG A 251 4.76 -9.54 -33.62
N ASP A 252 5.19 -10.51 -32.82
CA ASP A 252 5.30 -11.91 -33.21
C ASP A 252 4.37 -12.82 -32.38
N MET A 253 3.35 -12.22 -31.74
CA MET A 253 2.42 -12.90 -30.88
C MET A 253 1.29 -13.57 -31.68
N ASP A 254 1.46 -14.85 -32.00
CA ASP A 254 0.35 -15.69 -32.45
C ASP A 254 -0.52 -16.17 -31.27
N ARG A 255 -1.58 -16.90 -31.57
CA ARG A 255 -2.53 -17.40 -30.57
C ARG A 255 -1.87 -18.37 -29.57
N THR A 256 -0.94 -19.20 -30.03
CA THR A 256 -0.22 -20.17 -29.19
C THR A 256 0.79 -19.48 -28.29
N LYS A 257 1.55 -18.50 -28.81
CA LYS A 257 2.49 -17.69 -28.05
C LYS A 257 1.76 -16.82 -27.01
N ALA A 258 0.62 -16.22 -27.37
CA ALA A 258 -0.22 -15.49 -26.44
C ALA A 258 -0.73 -16.39 -25.30
N ALA A 259 -1.15 -17.63 -25.60
CA ALA A 259 -1.58 -18.56 -24.57
C ALA A 259 -0.43 -18.93 -23.61
N ARG A 260 0.78 -19.18 -24.12
CA ARG A 260 1.97 -19.42 -23.30
C ARG A 260 2.34 -18.21 -22.44
N PHE A 261 2.21 -16.99 -22.97
CA PHE A 261 2.42 -15.75 -22.22
C PHE A 261 1.44 -15.64 -21.05
N ILE A 262 0.15 -15.86 -21.31
CA ILE A 262 -0.91 -15.82 -20.29
C ILE A 262 -0.66 -16.91 -19.24
N ALA A 263 -0.29 -18.12 -19.65
CA ALA A 263 0.04 -19.21 -18.73
C ALA A 263 1.28 -18.90 -17.86
N ALA A 264 2.28 -18.20 -18.39
CA ALA A 264 3.46 -17.78 -17.61
C ALA A 264 3.07 -16.83 -16.46
N VAL A 265 2.16 -15.87 -16.72
CA VAL A 265 1.60 -15.01 -15.66
C VAL A 265 0.82 -15.84 -14.64
N GLY A 266 -0.05 -16.74 -15.11
CA GLY A 266 -0.81 -17.65 -14.25
C GLY A 266 0.07 -18.55 -13.36
N THR A 267 1.24 -18.96 -13.87
CA THR A 267 2.21 -19.77 -13.11
C THR A 267 2.85 -18.96 -11.98
N GLY A 268 3.22 -17.71 -12.25
CA GLY A 268 3.74 -16.81 -11.20
C GLY A 268 2.72 -16.48 -10.12
N LEU A 269 1.45 -16.36 -10.50
CA LEU A 269 0.32 -16.19 -9.56
C LEU A 269 0.09 -17.44 -8.72
N GLN A 270 0.08 -18.63 -9.33
CA GLN A 270 -0.13 -19.89 -8.61
C GLN A 270 0.95 -20.09 -7.55
N ALA A 271 2.21 -19.88 -7.93
CA ALA A 271 3.33 -20.04 -6.99
C ALA A 271 3.31 -19.06 -5.82
N PHE A 272 2.62 -17.92 -5.95
CA PHE A 272 2.41 -17.00 -4.82
C PHE A 272 1.24 -17.43 -3.93
N ALA A 273 0.28 -18.16 -4.48
CA ALA A 273 -0.89 -18.66 -3.75
C ALA A 273 -0.59 -19.94 -2.94
N ASP A 274 0.40 -20.70 -3.38
CA ASP A 274 0.92 -21.90 -2.71
C ASP A 274 1.87 -21.54 -1.55
#